data_AF-B0W3Y9-F1
#
_entry.id   AF-B0W3Y9-F1
#
_cell.length_a   1.000
_cell.length_b   1.000
_cell.length_c   1.000
_cell.angle_alpha   90.00
_cell.angle_beta   90.00
_cell.angle_gamma   90.00
#
_symmetry.space_group_name_H-M   'P 1'
#
loop_
_entity.id
_entity.type
_entity.pdbx_description
1 polymer ?
#
loop_
_entity_poly.entity_id
_entity_poly.type
_entity_poly.pdbx_seq_one_letter_code
_entity_poly.pdbx_strand_id
1 'polypeptide(L)'
;MAHTAKARFNKPMVVGSILGTARAAPVTARTYEDCEQPPEIGHGNARITVDESEEFVTAHYSCDAGYRLEGQVDFRCDIDSDEWQIKELPRCVAG
;
A
#
# COMPACT_ATOMS: atom_id res chain seq x y z
N MET A 1 28.56 -0.80 2.76
CA MET A 1 27.26 -0.62 2.08
C MET A 1 26.67 -2.01 1.94
N ALA A 2 25.89 -2.44 2.92
CA ALA A 2 25.35 -3.80 2.97
C ALA A 2 23.84 -3.71 2.75
N HIS A 3 23.38 -4.35 1.68
CA HIS A 3 21.97 -4.55 1.39
C HIS A 3 21.38 -5.50 2.43
N THR A 4 20.45 -5.02 3.26
CA THR A 4 19.68 -5.90 4.15
C THR A 4 18.48 -6.43 3.38
N ALA A 5 18.41 -7.76 3.28
CA ALA A 5 17.43 -8.50 2.50
C ALA A 5 16.00 -8.36 3.08
N LYS A 6 14.99 -8.22 2.19
CA LYS A 6 13.56 -8.35 2.51
C LYS A 6 13.30 -9.71 3.15
N ALA A 7 12.89 -9.72 4.42
CA ALA A 7 12.45 -10.92 5.11
C ALA A 7 11.00 -11.23 4.71
N ARG A 8 10.79 -12.30 3.93
CA ARG A 8 9.47 -12.92 3.76
C ARG A 8 9.10 -13.62 5.07
N PHE A 9 8.24 -13.01 5.87
CA PHE A 9 7.77 -13.61 7.10
C PHE A 9 6.64 -14.61 6.82
N ASN A 10 6.98 -15.89 6.91
CA ASN A 10 6.07 -17.03 6.94
C ASN A 10 5.31 -17.03 8.28
N LYS A 11 3.99 -16.80 8.28
CA LYS A 11 3.15 -17.04 9.47
C LYS A 11 2.45 -18.40 9.36
N PRO A 12 2.67 -19.34 10.28
CA PRO A 12 1.93 -20.59 10.31
C PRO A 12 0.52 -20.41 10.89
N MET A 13 -0.38 -21.18 10.28
CA MET A 13 -1.74 -21.58 10.61
C MET A 13 -2.09 -21.61 12.11
N VAL A 14 -3.23 -21.03 12.49
CA VAL A 14 -3.99 -21.47 13.66
C VAL A 14 -5.33 -22.04 13.19
N VAL A 15 -5.49 -23.37 13.34
CA VAL A 15 -6.79 -24.04 13.32
C VAL A 15 -7.25 -24.14 14.77
N GLY A 16 -8.44 -23.63 15.06
CA GLY A 16 -9.05 -23.69 16.39
C GLY A 16 -10.52 -23.30 16.34
N SER A 17 -11.40 -24.29 16.56
CA SER A 17 -12.86 -24.18 16.54
C SER A 17 -13.42 -23.70 17.88
N ILE A 18 -14.29 -22.69 17.94
CA ILE A 18 -15.37 -22.60 18.96
C ILE A 18 -16.49 -21.65 18.47
N LEU A 19 -17.75 -21.98 18.78
CA LEU A 19 -18.95 -21.21 18.42
C LEU A 19 -18.84 -19.72 18.81
N GLY A 20 -18.68 -18.86 17.81
CA GLY A 20 -18.84 -17.41 17.94
C GLY A 20 -20.02 -16.98 17.07
N THR A 21 -20.91 -16.16 17.62
CA THR A 21 -21.83 -15.37 16.80
C THR A 21 -20.99 -14.66 15.75
N ALA A 22 -21.30 -14.86 14.47
CA ALA A 22 -20.62 -14.18 13.39
C ALA A 22 -20.88 -12.67 13.54
N ARG A 23 -19.99 -11.96 14.24
CA ARG A 23 -19.77 -10.55 13.97
C ARG A 23 -19.43 -10.51 12.50
N ALA A 24 -20.30 -9.89 11.70
CA ALA A 24 -19.92 -9.49 10.36
C ALA A 24 -18.58 -8.75 10.52
N ALA A 25 -17.50 -9.36 10.03
CA ALA A 25 -16.31 -8.59 9.77
C ALA A 25 -16.79 -7.46 8.86
N PRO A 26 -16.55 -6.18 9.20
CA PRO A 26 -16.85 -5.12 8.25
C PRO A 26 -16.13 -5.49 6.96
N VAL A 27 -16.82 -5.41 5.83
CA VAL A 27 -16.25 -5.65 4.49
C VAL A 27 -14.88 -4.98 4.50
N THR A 28 -13.82 -5.80 4.52
CA THR A 28 -12.50 -5.37 4.96
C THR A 28 -12.08 -4.23 4.04
N ALA A 29 -12.12 -2.99 4.54
CA ALA A 29 -11.51 -1.88 3.84
C ALA A 29 -10.08 -2.31 3.57
N ARG A 30 -9.65 -2.20 2.31
CA ARG A 30 -8.28 -2.53 1.94
C ARG A 30 -7.41 -1.44 2.55
N THR A 31 -6.94 -1.69 3.76
CA THR A 31 -5.95 -0.85 4.43
C THR A 31 -4.61 -1.12 3.79
N TYR A 32 -3.87 -0.05 3.62
CA TYR A 32 -2.53 -0.08 3.07
C TYR A 32 -1.65 0.48 4.16
N GLU A 33 -0.90 -0.40 4.80
CA GLU A 33 -0.02 -0.07 5.92
C GLU A 33 1.42 0.06 5.40
N ASP A 34 2.32 0.58 6.24
CA ASP A 34 3.74 0.80 5.95
C ASP A 34 4.01 1.94 4.97
N CYS A 35 4.31 3.13 5.51
CA CYS A 35 4.62 4.32 4.73
C CYS A 35 5.93 4.23 3.91
N GLU A 36 6.79 3.24 4.18
CA GLU A 36 7.99 2.99 3.37
C GLU A 36 7.65 2.12 2.13
N GLN A 37 6.49 1.47 2.13
CA GLN A 37 6.05 0.54 1.10
C GLN A 37 4.71 0.95 0.48
N PRO A 38 4.71 1.90 -0.48
CA PRO A 38 3.49 2.27 -1.19
C PRO A 38 2.87 1.07 -1.92
N PRO A 39 1.53 0.99 -1.98
CA PRO A 39 0.85 -0.13 -2.65
C PRO A 39 1.27 -0.34 -4.09
N GLU A 40 1.58 -1.59 -4.45
CA GLU A 40 1.99 -1.89 -5.82
C GLU A 40 0.80 -1.80 -6.80
N ILE A 41 1.06 -1.23 -7.98
CA ILE A 41 0.15 -1.20 -9.13
C ILE A 41 0.75 -1.98 -10.30
N GLY A 42 -0.09 -2.58 -11.14
CA GLY A 42 0.38 -3.27 -12.34
C GLY A 42 0.88 -2.28 -13.39
N HIS A 43 2.01 -2.58 -14.03
CA HIS A 43 2.66 -1.75 -15.05
C HIS A 43 2.99 -0.33 -14.60
N GLY A 44 3.31 -0.18 -13.32
CA GLY A 44 3.71 1.09 -12.76
C GLY A 44 4.67 0.95 -11.59
N ASN A 45 5.20 2.10 -11.18
CA ASN A 45 6.13 2.24 -10.08
C ASN A 45 5.70 3.43 -9.21
N ALA A 46 6.21 3.48 -7.99
CA ALA A 46 6.00 4.58 -7.06
C ALA A 46 7.35 5.08 -6.54
N ARG A 47 7.45 6.39 -6.31
CA ARG A 47 8.55 7.04 -5.58
C ARG A 47 7.98 7.76 -4.38
N ILE A 48 8.66 7.70 -3.23
CA ILE A 48 8.21 8.36 -2.01
C ILE A 48 9.02 9.62 -1.70
N THR A 49 8.38 10.61 -1.09
CA THR A 49 9.00 11.81 -0.54
C THR A 49 8.43 12.07 0.85
N VAL A 50 9.28 12.38 1.82
CA VAL A 50 8.86 12.79 3.18
C VAL A 50 8.67 14.30 3.21
N ASP A 51 7.63 14.77 3.89
CA ASP A 51 7.39 16.19 4.08
C ASP A 51 8.36 16.82 5.10
N GLU A 52 8.42 18.16 5.14
CA GLU A 52 9.35 18.87 6.05
C GLU A 52 9.02 18.65 7.53
N SER A 53 7.75 18.39 7.85
CA SER A 53 7.27 18.08 9.20
C SER A 53 7.58 16.64 9.65
N GLU A 54 7.99 15.77 8.73
CA GLU A 54 8.16 14.32 8.97
C GLU A 54 6.89 13.67 9.55
N GLU A 55 5.72 14.22 9.23
CA GLU A 55 4.40 13.70 9.63
C GLU A 55 3.77 12.89 8.50
N PHE A 56 4.16 13.15 7.24
CA PHE A 56 3.57 12.52 6.08
C PHE A 56 4.60 12.06 5.05
N VAL A 57 4.35 10.88 4.49
CA VAL A 57 5.02 10.42 3.27
C VAL A 57 4.08 10.60 2.08
N THR A 58 4.57 11.09 0.95
CA THR A 58 3.80 11.14 -0.30
C THR A 58 4.39 10.18 -1.33
N ALA A 59 3.56 9.28 -1.86
CA ALA A 59 3.89 8.41 -2.97
C ALA A 59 3.43 9.02 -4.29
N HIS A 60 4.34 9.08 -5.26
CA HIS A 60 4.14 9.58 -6.61
C HIS A 60 4.17 8.41 -7.58
N TYR A 61 3.03 8.07 -8.19
CA TYR A 61 2.90 6.94 -9.09
C TYR A 61 3.19 7.32 -10.54
N SER A 62 3.86 6.42 -11.25
CA SER A 62 4.06 6.52 -12.70
C SER A 62 3.90 5.17 -13.37
N CYS A 63 3.57 5.17 -14.66
CA CYS A 63 3.42 3.94 -15.44
C CYS A 63 4.69 3.62 -16.24
N ASP A 64 4.88 2.34 -16.52
CA ASP A 64 5.94 1.86 -17.41
C ASP A 64 5.73 2.38 -18.85
N ALA A 65 6.79 2.33 -19.66
CA ALA A 65 6.72 2.75 -21.05
C ALA A 65 5.65 1.95 -21.83
N GLY A 66 4.83 2.66 -22.61
CA GLY A 66 3.70 2.07 -23.35
C GLY A 66 2.39 1.98 -22.55
N TYR A 67 2.38 2.48 -21.30
CA TYR A 67 1.17 2.58 -20.49
C TYR A 67 0.89 4.03 -20.10
N ARG A 68 -0.39 4.36 -20.00
CA ARG A 68 -0.90 5.65 -19.54
C ARG A 68 -1.56 5.49 -18.18
N LEU A 69 -1.32 6.46 -17.29
CA LEU A 69 -1.91 6.48 -15.96
C LEU A 69 -3.35 7.02 -15.99
N GLU A 70 -4.25 6.30 -15.32
CA GLU A 70 -5.64 6.71 -15.06
C GLU A 70 -5.93 6.73 -13.56
N GLY A 71 -6.45 7.86 -13.07
CA GLY A 71 -6.75 8.08 -11.65
C GLY A 71 -5.81 9.08 -10.98
N GLN A 72 -5.79 9.07 -9.66
CA GLN A 72 -4.94 9.94 -8.84
C GLN A 72 -3.50 9.41 -8.82
N VAL A 73 -2.54 10.31 -9.01
CA VAL A 73 -1.11 9.98 -9.10
C VAL A 73 -0.40 10.04 -7.75
N ASP A 74 -0.89 10.87 -6.82
CA ASP A 74 -0.20 11.14 -5.57
C ASP A 74 -1.07 10.73 -4.38
N PHE A 75 -0.47 10.03 -3.41
CA PHE A 75 -1.17 9.61 -2.20
C PHE A 75 -0.32 9.88 -0.97
N ARG A 76 -0.97 10.23 0.13
CA ARG A 76 -0.32 10.50 1.41
C ARG A 76 -0.42 9.29 2.33
N CYS A 77 0.63 9.04 3.08
CA CYS A 77 0.67 8.15 4.22
C CYS A 77 0.83 9.00 5.48
N ASP A 78 0.00 8.73 6.48
CA ASP A 78 0.13 9.31 7.81
C ASP A 78 1.13 8.45 8.60
N ILE A 79 2.23 9.04 9.06
CA ILE A 79 3.32 8.31 9.72
C ILE A 79 2.89 7.83 11.12
N ASP A 80 2.01 8.57 11.80
CA ASP A 80 1.54 8.20 13.14
C ASP A 80 0.64 6.96 13.11
N SER A 81 -0.25 6.88 12.11
CA SER A 81 -1.10 5.70 11.90
C SER A 81 -0.43 4.61 11.06
N ASP A 82 0.65 4.95 10.36
CA ASP A 82 1.33 4.13 9.35
C ASP A 82 0.38 3.65 8.24
N GLU A 83 -0.58 4.50 7.84
CA GLU A 83 -1.63 4.15 6.86
C GLU A 83 -1.67 5.10 5.66
N TRP A 84 -1.67 4.51 4.46
CA TRP A 84 -1.91 5.23 3.22
C TRP A 84 -3.38 5.61 3.05
N GLN A 85 -3.60 6.89 2.77
CA GLN A 85 -4.90 7.51 2.54
C GLN A 85 -5.35 7.25 1.10
N ILE A 86 -5.58 5.98 0.76
CA ILE A 86 -5.96 5.52 -0.59
C ILE A 86 -7.39 5.00 -0.59
N LYS A 87 -8.24 5.68 -1.38
CA LYS A 87 -9.61 5.20 -1.65
C LYS A 87 -9.66 4.25 -2.85
N GLU A 88 -8.97 4.60 -3.93
CA GLU A 88 -8.87 3.78 -5.15
C GLU A 88 -7.46 3.95 -5.76
N LEU A 89 -6.84 2.83 -6.14
CA LEU A 89 -5.52 2.85 -6.78
C LEU A 89 -5.61 3.31 -8.24
N PRO A 90 -4.58 4.01 -8.74
CA PRO A 90 -4.48 4.33 -10.15
C PRO A 90 -4.29 3.04 -10.97
N ARG A 91 -4.67 3.12 -12.24
CA ARG A 91 -4.50 2.03 -13.20
C ARG A 91 -3.58 2.48 -14.33
N CYS A 92 -2.64 1.63 -14.69
CA CYS A 92 -1.86 1.79 -15.91
C CYS A 92 -2.54 0.99 -17.02
N VAL A 93 -3.02 1.70 -18.04
CA VAL A 93 -3.69 1.11 -19.21
C VAL A 93 -2.79 1.21 -20.43
N ALA A 94 -2.81 0.22 -21.32
CA ALA A 94 -2.01 0.27 -22.55
C ALA A 94 -2.37 1.54 -23.35
N GLY A 95 -1.34 2.29 -23.73
CA GLY A 95 -1.44 3.60 -24.39
C GLY A 95 -1.51 3.53 -25.91
#